data_AF-A0A126P753-F1
#
_entry.id   AF-A0A126P753-F1
#
_cell.length_a   1.000
_cell.length_b   1.000
_cell.length_c   1.000
_cell.angle_alpha   90.00
_cell.angle_beta   90.00
_cell.angle_gamma   90.00
#
_symmetry.space_group_name_H-M   'P 1'
#
loop_
_entity.id
_entity.type
_entity.pdbx_description
1 polymer ?
#
loop_
_entity_poly.entity_id
_entity_poly.type
_entity_poly.pdbx_seq_one_letter_code
_entity_poly.pdbx_strand_id
1 'polypeptide(L)'
;MVGNAFGQSAPAQADTARTKKYAYVERMPLFPGLEPGDSTRSNSERIVKFINDSLRFPPQALRDGVQGRVFFSFNVNALGRATDVRLVQGIRADVDAEVLHNARRLERIQWRPGTQNGRPVSVSFTVPISFGIRHSTASAGDSLDRGPYQKLVLPLASWNGNRPHPPTGKGLVYGRFLQRLSSNTLGQGQYVRLVNMTTHKSFRINVKPVLKTVRENTFCYALPAGRYALFVYEFPDPAWSGLRIHLESILKPPSNATASTLGTTRYQFTVAADKLHYVGTWNLATENQPEFLNEKTLLDGYLQPEYEYLKFAEADLSIPK
;
A
#
# COMPACT_ATOMS: atom_id res chain seq x y z
N MET A 1 23.17 50.01 52.27
CA MET A 1 23.98 49.23 51.32
C MET A 1 23.09 48.22 50.61
N VAL A 2 22.99 48.38 49.28
CA VAL A 2 22.75 47.40 48.20
C VAL A 2 21.89 46.16 48.48
N GLY A 3 20.72 46.12 47.84
CA GLY A 3 20.01 44.89 47.49
C GLY A 3 19.70 44.90 45.98
N ASN A 4 20.44 44.10 45.21
CA ASN A 4 20.19 43.87 43.78
C ASN A 4 18.96 42.97 43.60
N ALA A 5 17.93 43.46 42.91
CA ALA A 5 16.85 42.64 42.37
C ALA A 5 17.02 42.52 40.86
N PHE A 6 17.52 41.36 40.40
CA PHE A 6 17.56 41.01 38.99
C PHE A 6 16.14 40.87 38.45
N GLY A 7 15.84 41.66 37.43
CA GLY A 7 14.55 41.66 36.73
C GLY A 7 14.26 40.31 36.10
N GLN A 8 13.15 39.70 36.51
CA GLN A 8 12.51 38.65 35.75
C GLN A 8 11.80 39.32 34.56
N SER A 9 12.37 39.21 33.37
CA SER A 9 11.68 39.53 32.13
C SER A 9 10.57 38.50 31.92
N ALA A 10 9.33 38.92 32.13
CA ALA A 10 8.15 38.15 31.77
C ALA A 10 8.21 37.79 30.26
N PRO A 11 7.88 36.55 29.86
CA PRO A 11 7.79 36.21 28.44
C PRO A 11 6.71 37.09 27.78
N ALA A 12 7.03 37.60 26.59
CA ALA A 12 6.13 38.46 25.82
C ALA A 12 4.74 37.82 25.68
N GLN A 13 3.71 38.50 26.18
CA GLN A 13 2.33 38.01 26.14
C GLN A 13 1.88 37.84 24.68
N ALA A 14 1.32 36.66 24.37
CA ALA A 14 0.74 36.36 23.08
C ALA A 14 -0.45 37.28 22.81
N ASP A 15 -0.45 37.98 21.68
CA ASP A 15 -1.57 38.80 21.22
C ASP A 15 -2.73 37.86 20.82
N THR A 16 -3.65 37.66 21.75
CA THR A 16 -4.87 36.84 21.58
C THR A 16 -6.04 37.65 21.02
N ALA A 17 -5.87 38.95 20.79
CA ALA A 17 -6.99 39.88 20.58
C ALA A 17 -7.39 40.08 19.11
N ARG A 18 -6.65 39.56 18.12
CA ARG A 18 -7.07 39.57 16.70
C ARG A 18 -6.74 38.25 16.03
N THR A 19 -7.77 37.47 15.68
CA THR A 19 -7.68 36.19 14.93
C THR A 19 -7.27 36.40 13.47
N LYS A 20 -6.21 37.18 13.20
CA LYS A 20 -5.67 37.35 11.86
C LYS A 20 -4.82 36.12 11.54
N LYS A 21 -5.36 35.23 10.70
CA LYS A 21 -4.65 34.06 10.18
C LYS A 21 -3.82 34.49 8.96
N TYR A 22 -2.52 34.23 9.00
CA TYR A 22 -1.61 34.56 7.91
C TYR A 22 -1.38 33.33 7.02
N ALA A 23 -1.32 33.51 5.70
CA ALA A 23 -0.84 32.48 4.78
C ALA A 23 0.69 32.54 4.62
N TYR A 24 1.26 33.74 4.78
CA TYR A 24 2.70 34.00 4.68
C TYR A 24 3.10 35.08 5.69
N VAL A 25 4.29 34.95 6.28
CA VAL A 25 4.87 35.86 7.29
C VAL A 25 6.37 35.97 7.09
N GLU A 26 6.99 37.01 7.66
CA GLU A 26 8.45 37.25 7.59
C GLU A 26 9.29 36.04 8.00
N ARG A 27 8.89 35.34 9.07
CA ARG A 27 9.48 34.05 9.44
C ARG A 27 8.39 33.01 9.63
N MET A 28 8.34 32.06 8.71
CA MET A 28 7.38 30.96 8.76
C MET A 28 7.61 30.09 10.01
N PRO A 29 6.55 29.46 10.57
CA PRO A 29 6.71 28.47 11.62
C PRO A 29 7.64 27.34 11.16
N LEU A 30 8.40 26.75 12.07
CA LEU A 30 9.31 25.65 11.74
C LEU A 30 8.87 24.35 12.42
N PHE A 31 8.81 23.29 11.63
CA PHE A 31 8.63 21.92 12.09
C PHE A 31 9.86 21.49 12.93
N PRO A 32 9.70 20.66 13.98
CA PRO A 32 10.81 20.21 14.80
C PRO A 32 11.98 19.61 14.01
N GLY A 33 13.20 20.00 14.38
CA GLY A 33 14.42 19.55 13.73
C GLY A 33 14.72 20.23 12.38
N LEU A 34 14.02 21.32 12.05
CA LEU A 34 14.43 22.27 11.02
C LEU A 34 15.06 23.50 11.67
N GLU A 35 16.15 23.99 11.06
CA GLU A 35 16.82 25.21 11.49
C GLU A 35 16.53 26.38 10.54
N PRO A 36 16.45 27.63 11.03
CA PRO A 36 16.26 28.80 10.18
C PRO A 36 17.37 28.92 9.14
N GLY A 37 17.00 29.09 7.87
CA GLY A 37 17.96 29.27 6.77
C GLY A 37 18.46 27.98 6.12
N ASP A 38 18.04 26.80 6.59
CA ASP A 38 18.27 25.54 5.89
C ASP A 38 17.36 25.45 4.65
N SER A 39 17.92 25.80 3.48
CA SER A 39 17.22 25.74 2.19
C SER A 39 17.05 24.31 1.66
N THR A 40 17.69 23.32 2.29
CA THR A 40 17.66 21.93 1.82
C THR A 40 16.41 21.16 2.25
N ARG A 41 15.65 21.69 3.23
CA ARG A 41 14.50 21.00 3.82
C ARG A 41 13.37 21.98 4.13
N SER A 42 12.25 21.81 3.44
CA SER A 42 11.04 22.61 3.70
C SER A 42 10.14 21.99 4.77
N ASN A 43 9.34 22.83 5.44
CA ASN A 43 8.25 22.36 6.32
C ASN A 43 7.34 21.37 5.59
N SER A 44 6.97 21.70 4.34
CA SER A 44 6.09 20.90 3.50
C SER A 44 6.60 19.47 3.35
N GLU A 45 7.88 19.28 3.01
CA GLU A 45 8.49 17.96 2.86
C GLU A 45 8.54 17.18 4.18
N ARG A 46 8.86 17.84 5.29
CA ARG A 46 8.88 17.20 6.61
C ARG A 46 7.50 16.74 7.05
N ILE A 47 6.48 17.57 6.85
CA ILE A 47 5.10 17.22 7.20
C ILE A 47 4.62 16.06 6.33
N VAL A 48 4.84 16.14 5.02
CA VAL A 48 4.49 15.06 4.08
C VAL A 48 5.17 13.78 4.50
N LYS A 49 6.48 13.81 4.78
CA LYS A 49 7.22 12.63 5.26
C LYS A 49 6.65 12.09 6.57
N PHE A 50 6.43 12.95 7.57
CA PHE A 50 5.87 12.56 8.86
C PHE A 50 4.50 11.87 8.75
N ILE A 51 3.64 12.40 7.88
CA ILE A 51 2.33 11.79 7.59
C ILE A 51 2.54 10.47 6.85
N ASN A 52 3.36 10.47 5.81
CA ASN A 52 3.60 9.30 4.98
C ASN A 52 4.20 8.12 5.77
N ASP A 53 4.97 8.38 6.82
CA ASP A 53 5.56 7.36 7.71
C ASP A 53 4.51 6.60 8.55
N SER A 54 3.23 6.95 8.50
CA SER A 54 2.18 6.15 9.13
C SER A 54 0.89 6.05 8.33
N LEU A 55 0.80 6.82 7.24
CA LEU A 55 -0.34 6.82 6.34
C LEU A 55 -0.43 5.48 5.59
N ARG A 56 -1.62 4.89 5.58
CA ARG A 56 -1.89 3.64 4.87
C ARG A 56 -2.73 3.91 3.63
N PHE A 57 -2.50 3.21 2.52
CA PHE A 57 -3.43 3.23 1.40
C PHE A 57 -4.63 2.34 1.74
N PRO A 58 -5.88 2.85 1.85
CA PRO A 58 -7.04 2.02 2.13
C PRO A 58 -7.19 0.87 1.10
N PRO A 59 -7.36 -0.40 1.54
CA PRO A 59 -7.41 -1.54 0.63
C PRO A 59 -8.51 -1.43 -0.43
N GLN A 60 -9.69 -0.87 -0.10
CA GLN A 60 -10.78 -0.68 -1.05
C GLN A 60 -10.43 0.40 -2.09
N ALA A 61 -9.75 1.48 -1.70
CA ALA A 61 -9.37 2.55 -2.61
C ALA A 61 -8.33 2.08 -3.61
N LEU A 62 -7.40 1.25 -3.15
CA LEU A 62 -6.44 0.58 -4.02
C LEU A 62 -7.13 -0.38 -4.99
N ARG A 63 -8.12 -1.16 -4.53
CA ARG A 63 -8.90 -2.07 -5.40
C ARG A 63 -9.60 -1.34 -6.53
N ASP A 64 -10.21 -0.20 -6.22
CA ASP A 64 -10.98 0.60 -7.16
C ASP A 64 -10.09 1.52 -8.02
N GLY A 65 -8.77 1.42 -7.89
CA GLY A 65 -7.83 2.19 -8.71
C GLY A 65 -7.82 3.68 -8.40
N VAL A 66 -8.20 4.09 -7.19
CA VAL A 66 -8.29 5.50 -6.80
C VAL A 66 -6.89 6.13 -6.82
N GLN A 67 -6.75 7.27 -7.48
CA GLN A 67 -5.50 8.03 -7.55
C GLN A 67 -5.79 9.52 -7.42
N GLY A 68 -4.79 10.31 -7.03
CA GLY A 68 -4.91 11.76 -6.98
C GLY A 68 -4.22 12.36 -5.76
N ARG A 69 -4.64 13.57 -5.40
CA ARG A 69 -4.09 14.29 -4.24
C ARG A 69 -5.20 14.68 -3.28
N VAL A 70 -5.00 14.36 -2.01
CA VAL A 70 -5.79 14.86 -0.90
C VAL A 70 -5.09 16.09 -0.33
N PHE A 71 -5.82 17.18 -0.14
CA PHE A 71 -5.32 18.40 0.47
C PHE A 71 -5.99 18.58 1.82
N PHE A 72 -5.19 18.74 2.87
CA PHE A 72 -5.67 19.15 4.19
C PHE A 72 -4.99 20.44 4.62
N SER A 73 -5.66 21.20 5.46
CA SER A 73 -5.15 22.44 6.05
C SER A 73 -5.14 22.38 7.56
N PHE A 74 -4.24 23.13 8.18
CA PHE A 74 -4.18 23.34 9.62
C PHE A 74 -3.49 24.67 9.94
N ASN A 75 -3.63 25.15 11.16
CA ASN A 75 -3.01 26.39 11.63
C ASN A 75 -1.98 26.10 12.72
N VAL A 76 -0.78 26.65 12.60
CA VAL A 76 0.18 26.74 13.71
C VAL A 76 -0.06 28.06 14.41
N ASN A 77 -0.50 28.02 15.67
CA ASN A 77 -0.80 29.23 16.44
C ASN A 77 0.47 29.90 16.98
N ALA A 78 0.32 31.06 17.63
CA ALA A 78 1.42 31.81 18.23
C ALA A 78 2.17 31.05 19.35
N LEU A 79 1.57 29.99 19.90
CA LEU A 79 2.19 29.09 20.88
C LEU A 79 2.91 27.90 20.22
N GLY A 80 2.96 27.85 18.89
CA GLY A 80 3.58 26.76 18.14
C GLY A 80 2.77 25.46 18.17
N ARG A 81 1.47 25.49 18.46
CA ARG A 81 0.59 24.31 18.41
C ARG A 81 -0.18 24.28 17.10
N ALA A 82 -0.23 23.10 16.47
CA ALA A 82 -1.12 22.87 15.34
C ALA A 82 -2.57 22.73 15.82
N THR A 83 -3.50 23.35 15.10
CA THR A 83 -4.94 23.43 15.41
C THR A 83 -5.75 23.46 14.12
N ASP A 84 -7.07 23.24 14.20
CA ASP A 84 -8.00 23.39 13.06
C ASP A 84 -7.61 22.52 11.84
N VAL A 85 -7.25 21.25 12.11
CA VAL A 85 -6.94 20.28 11.07
C VAL A 85 -8.23 19.90 10.34
N ARG A 86 -8.31 20.22 9.05
CA ARG A 86 -9.49 19.99 8.22
C ARG A 86 -9.15 19.62 6.79
N LEU A 87 -10.08 18.93 6.13
CA LEU A 87 -9.95 18.58 4.72
C LEU A 87 -10.29 19.80 3.87
N VAL A 88 -9.44 20.09 2.88
CA VAL A 88 -9.68 21.15 1.88
C VAL A 88 -10.23 20.54 0.61
N GLN A 89 -9.60 19.46 0.14
CA GLN A 89 -10.01 18.76 -1.07
C GLN A 89 -9.70 17.28 -0.89
N GLY A 90 -10.74 16.46 -1.00
CA GLY A 90 -10.66 15.01 -0.94
C GLY A 90 -10.58 14.36 -2.32
N ILE A 91 -10.37 13.06 -2.31
CA ILE A 91 -10.56 12.18 -3.49
C ILE A 91 -11.74 11.24 -3.23
N ARG A 92 -11.76 10.64 -2.04
CA ARG A 92 -12.74 9.63 -1.64
C ARG A 92 -12.74 9.48 -0.12
N ALA A 93 -13.92 9.31 0.47
CA ALA A 93 -14.11 9.36 1.93
C ALA A 93 -13.17 8.48 2.76
N ASP A 94 -12.85 7.25 2.31
CA ASP A 94 -11.94 6.35 3.02
C ASP A 94 -10.47 6.79 2.94
N VAL A 95 -10.05 7.33 1.79
CA VAL A 95 -8.72 7.93 1.62
C VAL A 95 -8.59 9.22 2.42
N ASP A 96 -9.63 10.06 2.38
CA ASP A 96 -9.67 11.35 3.06
C ASP A 96 -9.63 11.17 4.59
N ALA A 97 -10.37 10.20 5.12
CA ALA A 97 -10.39 9.87 6.54
C ALA A 97 -9.02 9.40 7.04
N GLU A 98 -8.32 8.57 6.25
CA GLU A 98 -6.98 8.07 6.59
C GLU A 98 -5.93 9.19 6.58
N VAL A 99 -6.04 10.16 5.65
CA VAL A 99 -5.22 11.37 5.66
C VAL A 99 -5.50 12.23 6.89
N LEU A 100 -6.77 12.53 7.20
CA LEU A 100 -7.14 13.34 8.36
C LEU A 100 -6.72 12.69 9.68
N HIS A 101 -6.86 11.37 9.80
CA HIS A 101 -6.43 10.61 10.97
C HIS A 101 -4.94 10.84 11.26
N ASN A 102 -4.10 10.75 10.22
CA ASN A 102 -2.67 10.98 10.35
C ASN A 102 -2.32 12.47 10.53
N ALA A 103 -3.02 13.38 9.86
CA ALA A 103 -2.80 14.82 9.98
C ALA A 103 -3.08 15.35 11.40
N ARG A 104 -4.07 14.79 12.12
CA ARG A 104 -4.34 15.16 13.52
C ARG A 104 -3.19 14.89 14.47
N ARG A 105 -2.24 14.02 14.11
CA ARG A 105 -1.03 13.80 14.93
C ARG A 105 -0.12 15.03 14.98
N LEU A 106 -0.25 15.96 14.03
CA LEU A 106 0.46 17.24 14.04
C LEU A 106 0.10 18.10 15.27
N GLU A 107 -1.10 17.93 15.82
CA GLU A 107 -1.56 18.65 17.03
C GLU A 107 -0.73 18.30 18.27
N ARG A 108 -0.03 17.16 18.25
CA ARG A 108 0.86 16.70 19.34
C ARG A 108 2.31 17.16 19.17
N ILE A 109 2.62 17.88 18.09
CA ILE A 109 3.97 18.34 17.77
C ILE A 109 4.10 19.79 18.23
N GLN A 110 5.20 20.10 18.92
CA GLN A 110 5.53 21.46 19.32
C GLN A 110 6.37 22.13 18.24
N TRP A 111 5.85 23.16 17.59
CA TRP A 111 6.52 23.91 16.53
C TRP A 111 7.25 25.12 17.08
N ARG A 112 8.24 25.63 16.33
CA ARG A 112 8.67 27.01 16.51
C ARG A 112 7.63 27.92 15.82
N PRO A 113 6.99 28.87 16.52
CA PRO A 113 5.92 29.68 15.94
C PRO A 113 6.45 30.61 14.85
N GLY A 114 5.56 30.99 13.94
CA GLY A 114 5.85 32.01 12.94
C GLY A 114 5.86 33.39 13.57
N THR A 115 6.66 34.31 13.03
CA THR A 115 6.77 35.67 13.54
C THR A 115 6.57 36.70 12.44
N GLN A 116 5.85 37.76 12.76
CA GLN A 116 5.61 38.92 11.92
C GLN A 116 5.85 40.19 12.76
N ASN A 117 6.67 41.12 12.28
CA ASN A 117 7.03 42.34 13.02
C ASN A 117 7.58 42.03 14.42
N GLY A 118 8.36 40.95 14.54
CA GLY A 118 8.90 40.48 15.82
C GLY A 118 7.90 39.84 16.79
N ARG A 119 6.62 39.69 16.41
CA ARG A 119 5.58 39.08 17.26
C ARG A 119 5.17 37.70 16.76
N PRO A 120 4.94 36.71 17.64
CA PRO A 120 4.46 35.40 17.24
C PRO A 120 3.01 35.50 16.74
N VAL A 121 2.72 34.86 15.60
CA VAL A 121 1.42 34.93 14.93
C VAL A 121 0.94 33.56 14.46
N SER A 122 -0.36 33.45 14.22
CA SER A 122 -0.96 32.22 13.69
C SER A 122 -0.81 32.14 12.17
N VAL A 123 -0.28 31.01 11.68
CA VAL A 123 -0.03 30.79 10.25
C VAL A 123 -0.74 29.52 9.77
N SER A 124 -1.39 29.61 8.62
CA SER A 124 -2.12 28.51 7.98
C SER A 124 -1.21 27.75 7.01
N PHE A 125 -1.27 26.42 7.04
CA PHE A 125 -0.63 25.52 6.08
C PHE A 125 -1.69 24.77 5.28
N THR A 126 -1.36 24.46 4.02
CA THR A 126 -2.10 23.49 3.20
C THR A 126 -1.10 22.50 2.63
N VAL A 127 -1.34 21.20 2.84
CA VAL A 127 -0.38 20.15 2.50
C VAL A 127 -1.02 19.15 1.53
N PRO A 128 -0.39 18.88 0.38
CA PRO A 128 -0.83 17.84 -0.54
C PRO A 128 -0.28 16.47 -0.16
N ILE A 129 -1.15 15.47 -0.08
CA ILE A 129 -0.80 14.05 0.07
C ILE A 129 -1.18 13.32 -1.21
N SER A 130 -0.20 12.69 -1.88
CA SER A 130 -0.39 12.06 -3.19
C SER A 130 -0.59 10.55 -3.05
N PHE A 131 -1.68 10.04 -3.61
CA PHE A 131 -1.92 8.61 -3.83
C PHE A 131 -1.71 8.30 -5.31
N GLY A 132 -0.89 7.30 -5.62
CA GLY A 132 -0.59 6.94 -7.00
C GLY A 132 -0.39 5.45 -7.18
N ILE A 133 -0.72 4.97 -8.37
CA ILE A 133 -0.46 3.59 -8.78
C ILE A 133 0.44 3.68 -10.02
N ARG A 134 1.60 3.02 -9.97
CA ARG A 134 2.57 3.02 -11.07
C ARG A 134 2.51 1.68 -11.78
N HIS A 135 2.42 1.71 -13.10
CA HIS A 135 2.58 0.52 -13.92
C HIS A 135 4.05 0.38 -14.32
N SER A 136 4.67 -0.76 -14.04
CA SER A 136 5.95 -1.14 -14.63
C SER A 136 5.73 -1.38 -16.12
N THR A 137 6.36 -0.55 -16.96
CA THR A 137 6.26 -0.63 -18.42
C THR A 137 7.13 -1.76 -18.96
N ALA A 138 6.64 -3.00 -18.92
CA ALA A 138 7.27 -4.13 -19.59
C ALA A 138 6.49 -4.51 -20.87
N SER A 139 6.92 -3.94 -22.01
CA SER A 139 6.64 -4.32 -23.42
C SER A 139 5.18 -4.36 -23.92
N ALA A 140 5.02 -4.47 -25.25
CA ALA A 140 3.76 -4.39 -26.00
C ALA A 140 2.63 -5.22 -25.37
N GLY A 141 1.78 -4.56 -24.59
CA GLY A 141 0.76 -5.21 -23.77
C GLY A 141 -0.20 -6.09 -24.57
N ASP A 142 -0.66 -7.16 -23.94
CA ASP A 142 -1.57 -8.13 -24.51
C ASP A 142 -3.05 -7.80 -24.24
N SER A 143 -3.95 -8.73 -24.55
CA SER A 143 -5.38 -8.50 -24.34
C SER A 143 -5.77 -8.36 -22.87
N LEU A 144 -4.91 -8.72 -21.89
CA LEU A 144 -5.14 -8.43 -20.47
C LEU A 144 -4.81 -6.97 -20.13
N ASP A 145 -3.80 -6.38 -20.77
CA ASP A 145 -3.43 -4.98 -20.53
C ASP A 145 -4.40 -3.98 -21.19
N ARG A 146 -5.10 -4.42 -22.25
CA ARG A 146 -6.01 -3.58 -23.06
C ARG A 146 -7.49 -3.68 -22.67
N GLY A 147 -7.87 -4.67 -21.87
CA GLY A 147 -9.28 -4.98 -21.58
C GLY A 147 -9.80 -4.48 -20.22
N PRO A 148 -11.11 -4.57 -19.97
CA PRO A 148 -11.76 -4.02 -18.78
C PRO A 148 -11.70 -4.98 -17.57
N TYR A 149 -10.54 -5.54 -17.23
CA TYR A 149 -10.38 -6.49 -16.09
C TYR A 149 -10.43 -5.81 -14.70
N GLN A 150 -11.16 -4.70 -14.62
CA GLN A 150 -11.19 -3.75 -13.51
C GLN A 150 -11.99 -4.27 -12.32
N LYS A 151 -13.00 -5.14 -12.53
CA LYS A 151 -13.84 -5.64 -11.43
C LYS A 151 -13.14 -6.76 -10.68
N LEU A 152 -12.39 -6.37 -9.66
CA LEU A 152 -11.76 -7.28 -8.74
C LEU A 152 -12.80 -8.04 -7.90
N VAL A 153 -12.80 -9.36 -8.04
CA VAL A 153 -13.50 -10.30 -7.18
C VAL A 153 -12.48 -10.81 -6.18
N LEU A 154 -12.65 -10.52 -4.88
CA LEU A 154 -11.77 -11.12 -3.88
C LEU A 154 -11.88 -12.65 -4.00
N PRO A 155 -10.75 -13.39 -3.97
CA PRO A 155 -10.84 -14.82 -3.74
C PRO A 155 -11.61 -14.99 -2.43
N LEU A 156 -12.54 -15.94 -2.40
CA LEU A 156 -13.24 -16.25 -1.16
C LEU A 156 -12.19 -16.51 -0.09
N ALA A 157 -12.46 -16.02 1.12
CA ALA A 157 -11.56 -16.08 2.27
C ALA A 157 -10.73 -17.36 2.23
N SER A 158 -9.41 -17.23 2.42
CA SER A 158 -8.47 -18.34 2.51
C SER A 158 -9.16 -19.47 3.25
N TRP A 159 -9.36 -20.59 2.56
CA TRP A 159 -10.17 -21.66 3.10
C TRP A 159 -9.40 -22.21 4.31
N ASN A 160 -9.98 -22.09 5.49
CA ASN A 160 -9.26 -22.21 6.76
C ASN A 160 -9.11 -23.66 7.25
N GLY A 161 -9.24 -24.66 6.37
CA GLY A 161 -9.08 -26.07 6.73
C GLY A 161 -10.22 -26.70 7.54
N ASN A 162 -11.07 -25.88 8.18
CA ASN A 162 -12.13 -26.37 9.09
C ASN A 162 -13.35 -27.00 8.39
N ARG A 163 -13.28 -27.22 7.08
CA ARG A 163 -14.34 -27.90 6.33
C ARG A 163 -13.71 -29.10 5.62
N PRO A 164 -14.44 -30.18 5.39
CA PRO A 164 -13.89 -31.32 4.65
C PRO A 164 -13.90 -31.12 3.13
N HIS A 165 -14.80 -30.26 2.63
CA HIS A 165 -15.01 -30.10 1.19
C HIS A 165 -14.91 -28.62 0.75
N PRO A 166 -14.39 -28.36 -0.46
CA PRO A 166 -14.46 -27.03 -1.07
C PRO A 166 -15.91 -26.58 -1.27
N PRO A 167 -16.16 -25.26 -1.35
CA PRO A 167 -17.46 -24.75 -1.77
C PRO A 167 -17.83 -25.26 -3.17
N THR A 168 -19.08 -25.67 -3.37
CA THR A 168 -19.59 -26.24 -4.63
C THR A 168 -19.17 -25.42 -5.87
N GLY A 169 -18.71 -26.12 -6.91
CA GLY A 169 -18.29 -25.52 -8.18
C GLY A 169 -16.95 -24.78 -8.14
N LYS A 170 -16.15 -25.01 -7.09
CA LYS A 170 -14.81 -24.42 -6.91
C LYS A 170 -13.75 -25.48 -6.70
N GLY A 171 -12.55 -25.22 -7.18
CA GLY A 171 -11.35 -25.98 -6.82
C GLY A 171 -10.57 -25.28 -5.72
N LEU A 172 -9.80 -26.04 -4.95
CA LEU A 172 -8.83 -25.51 -4.00
C LEU A 172 -7.48 -25.38 -4.71
N VAL A 173 -6.87 -24.21 -4.61
CA VAL A 173 -5.48 -23.98 -5.04
C VAL A 173 -4.63 -23.73 -3.81
N TYR A 174 -3.49 -24.41 -3.73
CA TYR A 174 -2.52 -24.20 -2.66
C TYR A 174 -1.10 -24.11 -3.20
N GLY A 175 -0.27 -23.43 -2.44
CA GLY A 175 1.11 -23.18 -2.80
C GLY A 175 1.83 -22.33 -1.77
N ARG A 176 2.97 -21.80 -2.17
CA ARG A 176 3.81 -20.94 -1.36
C ARG A 176 4.21 -19.70 -2.16
N PHE A 177 4.36 -18.59 -1.47
CA PHE A 177 4.90 -17.35 -2.02
C PHE A 177 6.26 -17.04 -1.40
N LEU A 178 7.23 -16.65 -2.23
CA LEU A 178 8.36 -15.84 -1.79
C LEU A 178 8.06 -14.40 -2.14
N GLN A 179 7.80 -13.59 -1.11
CA GLN A 179 7.45 -12.19 -1.27
C GLN A 179 8.68 -11.31 -1.54
N ARG A 180 8.43 -10.08 -2.04
CA ARG A 180 9.49 -9.09 -2.18
C ARG A 180 9.79 -8.47 -0.82
N LEU A 181 11.03 -8.56 -0.38
CA LEU A 181 11.46 -7.88 0.84
C LEU A 181 11.69 -6.41 0.57
N SER A 182 11.23 -5.57 1.48
CA SER A 182 11.32 -4.12 1.35
C SER A 182 11.41 -3.49 2.73
N SER A 183 12.48 -2.73 2.97
CA SER A 183 12.60 -1.86 4.14
C SER A 183 11.63 -0.68 3.95
N ASN A 184 10.90 -0.32 5.00
CA ASN A 184 10.08 0.91 5.04
C ASN A 184 8.73 0.89 4.29
N THR A 185 7.96 -0.21 4.35
CA THR A 185 6.61 -0.30 3.75
C THR A 185 5.47 -0.29 4.76
N LEU A 186 5.71 0.09 6.03
CA LEU A 186 4.67 0.19 7.09
C LEU A 186 3.81 -1.08 7.29
N GLY A 187 4.37 -2.23 6.95
CA GLY A 187 3.65 -3.49 6.99
C GLY A 187 2.52 -3.59 5.96
N GLN A 188 2.56 -2.81 4.87
CA GLN A 188 1.63 -2.94 3.74
C GLN A 188 1.73 -4.34 3.11
N GLY A 189 0.59 -4.82 2.63
CA GLY A 189 0.46 -6.14 2.02
C GLY A 189 0.95 -6.17 0.56
N GLN A 190 1.24 -7.37 0.08
CA GLN A 190 1.60 -7.63 -1.32
C GLN A 190 0.62 -8.64 -1.91
N TYR A 191 0.29 -8.49 -3.19
CA TYR A 191 -0.83 -9.22 -3.79
C TYR A 191 -0.55 -9.60 -5.23
N VAL A 192 -1.01 -10.78 -5.65
CA VAL A 192 -1.05 -11.14 -7.08
C VAL A 192 -2.47 -11.05 -7.58
N ARG A 193 -2.66 -10.38 -8.71
CA ARG A 193 -3.90 -10.37 -9.46
C ARG A 193 -3.87 -11.47 -10.52
N LEU A 194 -4.89 -12.33 -10.47
CA LEU A 194 -5.19 -13.36 -11.45
C LEU A 194 -6.40 -12.93 -12.28
N VAL A 195 -6.53 -13.44 -13.49
CA VAL A 195 -7.73 -13.29 -14.31
C VAL A 195 -8.23 -14.66 -14.72
N ASN A 196 -9.47 -14.98 -14.38
CA ASN A 196 -10.14 -16.17 -14.92
C ASN A 196 -10.56 -15.85 -16.36
N MET A 197 -9.96 -16.54 -17.32
CA MET A 197 -10.15 -16.32 -18.74
C MET A 197 -11.53 -16.77 -19.25
N THR A 198 -12.21 -17.65 -18.52
CA THR A 198 -13.55 -18.14 -18.86
C THR A 198 -14.63 -17.15 -18.43
N THR A 199 -14.47 -16.55 -17.26
CA THR A 199 -15.46 -15.62 -16.68
C THR A 199 -15.09 -14.15 -16.82
N HIS A 200 -13.87 -13.86 -17.28
CA HIS A 200 -13.24 -12.53 -17.34
C HIS A 200 -13.20 -11.78 -16.00
N LYS A 201 -13.32 -12.49 -14.87
CA LYS A 201 -13.24 -11.91 -13.53
C LYS A 201 -11.80 -11.92 -13.03
N SER A 202 -11.38 -10.84 -12.37
CA SER A 202 -10.07 -10.77 -11.74
C SER A 202 -10.13 -11.17 -10.26
N PHE A 203 -9.09 -11.82 -9.75
CA PHE A 203 -8.96 -12.30 -8.39
C PHE A 203 -7.67 -11.82 -7.75
N ARG A 204 -7.68 -11.43 -6.48
CA ARG A 204 -6.50 -10.91 -5.77
C ARG A 204 -6.06 -11.84 -4.65
N ILE A 205 -4.95 -12.55 -4.86
CA ILE A 205 -4.36 -13.44 -3.87
C ILE A 205 -3.39 -12.66 -2.98
N ASN A 206 -3.44 -12.91 -1.68
CA ASN A 206 -2.53 -12.32 -0.71
C ASN A 206 -1.18 -13.06 -0.72
N VAL A 207 -0.12 -12.36 -1.14
CA VAL A 207 1.28 -12.85 -1.11
C VAL A 207 1.92 -12.59 0.24
N LYS A 208 1.62 -11.42 0.81
CA LYS A 208 2.08 -11.00 2.13
C LYS A 208 0.96 -10.25 2.84
N PRO A 209 0.38 -10.82 3.91
CA PRO A 209 -0.62 -10.12 4.71
C PRO A 209 -0.09 -8.84 5.34
N VAL A 210 -0.99 -7.89 5.59
CA VAL A 210 -0.65 -6.65 6.29
C VAL A 210 -0.10 -7.00 7.68
N LEU A 211 0.94 -6.32 8.12
CA LEU A 211 1.67 -6.53 9.38
C LEU A 211 2.44 -7.86 9.51
N LYS A 212 2.40 -8.76 8.50
CA LYS A 212 3.20 -9.99 8.51
C LYS A 212 4.54 -9.75 7.79
N THR A 213 5.66 -10.13 8.42
CA THR A 213 7.02 -9.85 7.91
C THR A 213 7.76 -11.09 7.41
N VAL A 214 7.14 -12.27 7.43
CA VAL A 214 7.78 -13.53 7.02
C VAL A 214 8.00 -13.56 5.51
N ARG A 215 9.24 -13.84 5.08
CA ARG A 215 9.64 -13.90 3.66
C ARG A 215 8.82 -14.91 2.84
N GLU A 216 8.42 -15.99 3.49
CA GLU A 216 7.64 -17.07 2.88
C GLU A 216 6.25 -17.10 3.47
N ASN A 217 5.23 -17.21 2.61
CA ASN A 217 3.84 -17.34 3.03
C ASN A 217 3.17 -18.45 2.25
N THR A 218 2.62 -19.43 2.96
CA THR A 218 1.75 -20.45 2.38
C THR A 218 0.37 -19.86 2.11
N PHE A 219 -0.34 -20.47 1.17
CA PHE A 219 -1.71 -20.10 0.88
C PHE A 219 -2.57 -21.27 0.45
N CYS A 220 -3.87 -21.16 0.73
CA CYS A 220 -4.91 -22.05 0.24
C CYS A 220 -6.17 -21.22 -0.06
N TYR A 221 -6.64 -21.22 -1.31
CA TYR A 221 -7.81 -20.45 -1.75
C TYR A 221 -8.79 -21.31 -2.55
N ALA A 222 -10.08 -21.05 -2.39
CA ALA A 222 -11.12 -21.63 -3.24
C ALA A 222 -11.39 -20.71 -4.44
N LEU A 223 -11.13 -21.21 -5.65
CA LEU A 223 -11.32 -20.48 -6.91
C LEU A 223 -12.39 -21.18 -7.78
N PRO A 224 -13.25 -20.43 -8.49
CA PRO A 224 -14.13 -21.02 -9.50
C PRO A 224 -13.34 -21.87 -10.51
N ALA A 225 -13.94 -22.94 -11.03
CA ALA A 225 -13.31 -23.70 -12.10
C ALA A 225 -13.05 -22.81 -13.33
N GLY A 226 -11.94 -23.08 -14.03
CA GLY A 226 -11.57 -22.35 -15.25
C GLY A 226 -10.07 -22.22 -15.44
N ARG A 227 -9.70 -21.50 -16.50
CA ARG A 227 -8.30 -21.19 -16.83
C ARG A 227 -7.94 -19.82 -16.25
N TYR A 228 -6.84 -19.75 -15.54
CA TYR A 228 -6.36 -18.53 -14.90
C TYR A 228 -5.06 -18.07 -15.55
N ALA A 229 -4.96 -16.77 -15.79
CA ALA A 229 -3.72 -16.10 -16.16
C ALA A 229 -3.25 -15.23 -15.01
N LEU A 230 -1.94 -15.28 -14.72
CA LEU A 230 -1.31 -14.33 -13.82
C LEU A 230 -1.18 -13.00 -14.54
N PHE A 231 -1.65 -11.93 -13.91
CA PHE A 231 -1.75 -10.63 -14.56
C PHE A 231 -0.74 -9.64 -14.00
N VAL A 232 -0.87 -9.28 -12.73
CA VAL A 232 -0.06 -8.22 -12.11
C VAL A 232 0.31 -8.60 -10.68
N TYR A 233 1.55 -8.31 -10.29
CA TYR A 233 2.01 -8.31 -8.93
C TYR A 233 1.95 -6.88 -8.36
N GLU A 234 1.24 -6.71 -7.26
CA GLU A 234 0.99 -5.44 -6.59
C GLU A 234 1.83 -5.39 -5.31
N PHE A 235 2.76 -4.43 -5.22
CA PHE A 235 3.58 -4.24 -4.03
C PHE A 235 3.80 -2.75 -3.70
N PRO A 236 3.93 -2.40 -2.41
CA PRO A 236 4.16 -1.03 -1.98
C PRO A 236 5.55 -0.52 -2.40
N ASP A 237 5.61 0.74 -2.81
CA ASP A 237 6.85 1.46 -3.11
C ASP A 237 7.56 1.87 -1.81
N PRO A 238 8.75 1.32 -1.49
CA PRO A 238 9.50 1.71 -0.30
C PRO A 238 9.92 3.17 -0.29
N ALA A 239 10.18 3.76 -1.46
CA ALA A 239 10.61 5.16 -1.55
C ALA A 239 9.51 6.14 -1.14
N TRP A 240 8.25 5.67 -1.09
CA TRP A 240 7.07 6.46 -0.75
C TRP A 240 6.34 5.92 0.49
N SER A 241 7.05 5.22 1.38
CA SER A 241 6.48 4.59 2.58
C SER A 241 5.26 3.71 2.29
N GLY A 242 5.15 3.18 1.06
CA GLY A 242 4.03 2.36 0.60
C GLY A 242 2.76 3.11 0.15
N LEU A 243 2.78 4.44 0.03
CA LEU A 243 1.66 5.24 -0.49
C LEU A 243 1.51 5.19 -2.00
N ARG A 244 2.56 4.73 -2.68
CA ARG A 244 2.48 4.32 -4.07
C ARG A 244 2.51 2.81 -4.12
N ILE A 245 1.66 2.26 -4.98
CA ILE A 245 1.67 0.84 -5.29
C ILE A 245 2.28 0.68 -6.67
N HIS A 246 3.26 -0.19 -6.77
CA HIS A 246 3.79 -0.67 -8.04
C HIS A 246 2.93 -1.84 -8.52
N LEU A 247 2.55 -1.76 -9.79
CA LEU A 247 1.89 -2.81 -10.55
C LEU A 247 2.90 -3.36 -11.54
N GLU A 248 3.46 -4.52 -11.22
CA GLU A 248 4.39 -5.23 -12.07
C GLU A 248 3.65 -6.28 -12.90
N SER A 249 3.69 -6.15 -14.22
CA SER A 249 3.10 -7.15 -15.10
C SER A 249 3.85 -8.48 -14.97
N ILE A 250 3.12 -9.55 -14.66
CA ILE A 250 3.67 -10.90 -14.61
C ILE A 250 3.64 -11.43 -16.05
N LEU A 251 4.79 -11.34 -16.72
CA LEU A 251 4.97 -11.69 -18.12
C LEU A 251 6.03 -12.77 -18.25
N LYS A 252 5.82 -13.64 -19.25
CA LYS A 252 6.87 -14.53 -19.72
C LYS A 252 7.99 -13.72 -20.37
N PRO A 253 9.23 -14.23 -20.37
CA PRO A 253 10.31 -13.66 -21.16
C PRO A 253 9.85 -13.49 -22.62
N PRO A 254 10.22 -12.37 -23.28
CA PRO A 254 9.82 -12.11 -24.65
C PRO A 254 10.29 -13.26 -25.55
N SER A 255 9.33 -13.92 -26.20
CA SER A 255 9.61 -14.92 -27.24
C SER A 255 9.74 -14.24 -28.60
N ASN A 256 10.55 -14.77 -29.51
CA ASN A 256 10.66 -14.31 -30.91
C ASN A 256 9.36 -14.48 -31.75
N ALA A 257 8.24 -14.84 -31.13
CA ALA A 257 6.97 -15.06 -31.81
C ALA A 257 6.35 -13.74 -32.28
N THR A 258 5.91 -13.72 -33.54
CA THR A 258 5.31 -12.57 -34.22
C THR A 258 3.90 -12.19 -33.73
N ALA A 259 3.24 -13.06 -32.94
CA ALA A 259 1.92 -12.83 -32.38
C ALA A 259 1.92 -12.98 -30.84
N SER A 260 1.52 -11.92 -30.13
CA SER A 260 1.37 -11.89 -28.68
C SER A 260 0.02 -12.48 -28.26
N THR A 261 -0.07 -13.82 -28.25
CA THR A 261 -1.20 -14.53 -27.63
C THR A 261 -1.02 -14.60 -26.11
N LEU A 262 -2.10 -14.65 -25.35
CA LEU A 262 -2.01 -14.78 -23.88
C LEU A 262 -1.22 -16.01 -23.42
N GLY A 263 -1.21 -17.09 -24.18
CA GLY A 263 -0.44 -18.29 -23.85
C GLY A 263 1.07 -18.09 -23.99
N THR A 264 1.51 -17.20 -24.88
CA THR A 264 2.91 -16.87 -25.12
C THR A 264 3.40 -15.72 -24.24
N THR A 265 2.50 -14.83 -23.80
CA THR A 265 2.86 -13.67 -22.96
C THR A 265 2.64 -13.89 -21.46
N ARG A 266 1.67 -14.72 -21.05
CA ARG A 266 1.27 -14.90 -19.63
C ARG A 266 1.48 -16.31 -19.13
N TYR A 267 1.82 -16.40 -17.85
CA TYR A 267 1.78 -17.65 -17.10
C TYR A 267 0.34 -18.05 -16.81
N GLN A 268 0.00 -19.30 -17.10
CA GLN A 268 -1.36 -19.79 -16.98
C GLN A 268 -1.45 -21.12 -16.25
N PHE A 269 -2.55 -21.32 -15.53
CA PHE A 269 -2.88 -22.60 -14.89
C PHE A 269 -4.39 -22.87 -14.95
N THR A 270 -4.77 -24.09 -14.65
CA THR A 270 -6.18 -24.54 -14.69
C THR A 270 -6.63 -24.98 -13.31
N VAL A 271 -7.89 -24.69 -13.00
CA VAL A 271 -8.57 -25.14 -11.78
C VAL A 271 -9.81 -25.92 -12.19
N ALA A 272 -9.95 -27.13 -11.70
CA ALA A 272 -11.13 -27.96 -11.85
C ALA A 272 -12.03 -27.82 -10.60
N ALA A 273 -13.33 -28.00 -10.78
CA ALA A 273 -14.26 -28.02 -9.66
C ALA A 273 -14.00 -29.23 -8.75
N ASP A 274 -14.18 -29.04 -7.44
CA ASP A 274 -14.14 -30.08 -6.42
C ASP A 274 -12.81 -30.86 -6.34
N LYS A 275 -11.74 -30.27 -6.90
CA LYS A 275 -10.38 -30.81 -6.89
C LYS A 275 -9.40 -29.91 -6.12
N LEU A 276 -8.33 -30.53 -5.64
CA LEU A 276 -7.19 -29.86 -5.03
C LEU A 276 -6.08 -29.71 -6.08
N HIS A 277 -5.53 -28.51 -6.20
CA HIS A 277 -4.52 -28.14 -7.18
C HIS A 277 -3.29 -27.57 -6.50
N TYR A 278 -2.13 -28.19 -6.74
CA TYR A 278 -0.85 -27.61 -6.37
C TYR A 278 -0.39 -26.65 -7.46
N VAL A 279 -0.30 -25.36 -7.13
CA VAL A 279 0.07 -24.33 -8.11
C VAL A 279 1.53 -23.90 -8.03
N GLY A 280 2.35 -24.57 -7.22
CA GLY A 280 3.78 -24.26 -7.14
C GLY A 280 4.15 -23.28 -6.03
N THR A 281 5.45 -23.08 -5.90
CA THR A 281 6.04 -21.98 -5.14
C THR A 281 6.28 -20.81 -6.09
N TRP A 282 5.62 -19.68 -5.85
CA TRP A 282 5.69 -18.49 -6.69
C TRP A 282 6.77 -17.58 -6.12
N ASN A 283 7.93 -17.57 -6.77
CA ASN A 283 9.03 -16.70 -6.43
C ASN A 283 8.83 -15.34 -7.11
N LEU A 284 8.43 -14.34 -6.33
CA LEU A 284 8.18 -12.97 -6.77
C LEU A 284 9.15 -11.98 -6.11
N ALA A 285 10.25 -12.50 -5.55
CA ALA A 285 11.23 -11.70 -4.83
C ALA A 285 11.96 -10.72 -5.77
N THR A 286 12.28 -11.18 -6.98
CA THR A 286 13.04 -10.43 -7.99
C THR A 286 12.09 -9.72 -8.96
N GLU A 287 12.40 -8.46 -9.27
CA GLU A 287 11.59 -7.63 -10.18
C GLU A 287 11.70 -8.08 -11.64
N ASN A 288 10.54 -8.19 -12.30
CA ASN A 288 10.34 -8.64 -13.67
C ASN A 288 10.89 -10.05 -13.96
N GLN A 289 11.13 -10.86 -12.92
CA GLN A 289 11.69 -12.21 -13.03
C GLN A 289 10.88 -13.19 -12.15
N PRO A 290 9.59 -13.41 -12.44
CA PRO A 290 8.79 -14.37 -11.70
C PRO A 290 9.24 -15.81 -12.01
N GLU A 291 9.38 -16.63 -10.98
CA GLU A 291 9.67 -18.07 -11.14
C GLU A 291 8.62 -18.92 -10.43
N PHE A 292 8.32 -20.09 -10.99
CA PHE A 292 7.33 -21.03 -10.47
C PHE A 292 7.99 -22.38 -10.24
N LEU A 293 8.26 -22.70 -8.97
CA LEU A 293 9.03 -23.88 -8.57
C LEU A 293 8.11 -25.04 -8.15
N ASN A 294 8.56 -26.27 -8.42
CA ASN A 294 7.87 -27.48 -7.97
C ASN A 294 8.51 -28.03 -6.69
N GLU A 295 7.94 -27.70 -5.55
CA GLU A 295 8.37 -28.14 -4.21
C GLU A 295 7.24 -28.85 -3.47
N LYS A 296 6.34 -29.51 -4.23
CA LYS A 296 5.10 -30.13 -3.72
C LYS A 296 5.35 -31.02 -2.50
N THR A 297 6.29 -31.94 -2.59
CA THR A 297 6.58 -32.91 -1.53
C THR A 297 6.92 -32.24 -0.19
N LEU A 298 7.71 -31.16 -0.22
CA LEU A 298 8.07 -30.42 1.00
C LEU A 298 6.88 -29.66 1.56
N LEU A 299 6.10 -29.01 0.69
CA LEU A 299 4.94 -28.22 1.12
C LEU A 299 3.81 -29.09 1.65
N ASP A 300 3.54 -30.23 1.03
CA ASP A 300 2.51 -31.18 1.45
C ASP A 300 2.75 -31.64 2.90
N GLY A 301 3.98 -32.03 3.22
CA GLY A 301 4.36 -32.42 4.58
C GLY A 301 4.23 -31.29 5.60
N TYR A 302 4.51 -30.05 5.18
CA TYR A 302 4.37 -28.86 6.03
C TYR A 302 2.90 -28.49 6.30
N LEU A 303 2.02 -28.63 5.31
CA LEU A 303 0.60 -28.22 5.40
C LEU A 303 -0.31 -29.32 5.95
N GLN A 304 0.06 -30.60 5.84
CA GLN A 304 -0.78 -31.71 6.32
C GLN A 304 -1.29 -31.55 7.76
N PRO A 305 -0.48 -31.07 8.74
CA PRO A 305 -0.96 -30.85 10.10
C PRO A 305 -1.99 -29.72 10.24
N GLU A 306 -1.97 -28.73 9.34
CA GLU A 306 -2.89 -27.58 9.36
C GLU A 306 -4.21 -27.88 8.62
N TYR A 307 -4.19 -28.84 7.69
CA TYR A 307 -5.32 -29.20 6.84
C TYR A 307 -5.60 -30.71 6.89
N GLU A 308 -6.09 -31.20 8.03
CA GLU A 308 -6.31 -32.63 8.30
C GLU A 308 -7.16 -33.34 7.24
N TYR A 309 -8.17 -32.67 6.69
CA TYR A 309 -9.09 -33.25 5.71
C TYR A 309 -8.60 -33.20 4.27
N LEU A 310 -7.52 -32.46 3.98
CA LEU A 310 -7.01 -32.36 2.61
C LEU A 310 -6.04 -33.48 2.31
N LYS A 311 -6.30 -34.15 1.20
CA LYS A 311 -5.44 -35.17 0.63
C LYS A 311 -4.45 -34.54 -0.34
N PHE A 312 -3.40 -33.92 0.19
CA PHE A 312 -2.38 -33.27 -0.65
C PHE A 312 -1.71 -34.23 -1.64
N ALA A 313 -1.58 -35.52 -1.29
CA ALA A 313 -1.06 -36.56 -2.19
C ALA A 313 -1.88 -36.70 -3.49
N GLU A 314 -3.19 -36.47 -3.44
CA GLU A 314 -4.12 -36.57 -4.58
C GLU A 314 -4.22 -35.25 -5.39
N ALA A 315 -3.46 -34.21 -5.02
CA ALA A 315 -3.55 -32.91 -5.66
C ALA A 315 -2.99 -32.88 -7.10
N ASP A 316 -3.75 -32.29 -8.01
CA ASP A 316 -3.36 -32.11 -9.40
C ASP A 316 -2.25 -31.05 -9.53
N LEU A 317 -1.18 -31.38 -10.27
CA LEU A 317 -0.10 -30.44 -10.58
C LEU A 317 -0.57 -29.40 -11.59
N SER A 318 -0.76 -28.16 -11.12
CA SER A 318 -1.27 -27.03 -11.90
C SER A 318 -0.35 -25.81 -11.79
N ILE A 319 0.96 -26.04 -11.86
CA ILE A 319 1.97 -24.99 -11.80
C ILE A 319 1.82 -24.06 -13.01
N PRO A 320 1.83 -22.72 -12.84
CA PRO A 320 1.75 -21.77 -13.94
C PRO A 320 2.83 -22.02 -14.99
N LYS A 321 2.41 -22.16 -16.25
CA LYS A 321 3.29 -22.40 -17.39
C LYS A 321 3.22 -21.31 -18.42
#